data_AF-A0A8B8JB82-F1
#
_entry.id   AF-A0A8B8JB82-F1
#
_cell.length_a   1.000
_cell.length_b   1.000
_cell.length_c   1.000
_cell.angle_alpha   90.00
_cell.angle_beta   90.00
_cell.angle_gamma   90.00
#
_symmetry.space_group_name_H-M   'P 1'
#
loop_
_entity.id
_entity.type
_entity.pdbx_description
1 polymer ?
#
loop_
_entity_poly.entity_id
_entity_poly.type
_entity_poly.pdbx_seq_one_letter_code
_entity_poly.pdbx_strand_id
1 'polypeptide(L)'
;MAKDALALLDHLGWKKAHVFGHSMGAMIACKLAAIAPERLCSLALLNATGGGFECFPKIDRQMISLTFRFLRAKTPEQRALVDLEAHYTKEYLDEYVGSCTRRKILYQEYVKAISSTGMQSNSGFEGQINACWTHKMTPKELDTIRSSGFLVSVIHGRDDIIAQLNHARRLAEKLHPAARMVELHGGHLVSHERPEEVNQALKELIKASKSKLRPEDWSYLPEEASGWLVLGMPMSPSVKSNEGASGLVAVYHLLGKVQLSFLYFIGVFLMGFQHMRNVLRIMKPVRVAASDS
;
A
#
# COMPACT_ATOMS: atom_id res chain seq x y z
N MET A 1 -5.27 5.83 -14.68
CA MET A 1 -4.49 4.62 -14.35
C MET A 1 -5.26 3.32 -14.63
N ALA A 2 -6.40 3.01 -13.99
CA ALA A 2 -7.11 1.76 -14.29
C ALA A 2 -7.62 1.66 -15.74
N LYS A 3 -8.16 2.75 -16.28
CA LYS A 3 -8.53 2.85 -17.71
C LYS A 3 -7.31 2.71 -18.64
N ASP A 4 -6.14 3.20 -18.20
CA ASP A 4 -4.89 3.09 -18.98
C ASP A 4 -4.43 1.63 -19.04
N ALA A 5 -4.52 0.90 -17.92
CA ALA A 5 -4.26 -0.53 -17.88
C ALA A 5 -5.23 -1.31 -18.77
N LEU A 6 -6.52 -0.95 -18.78
CA LEU A 6 -7.50 -1.54 -19.68
C LEU A 6 -7.15 -1.27 -21.16
N ALA A 7 -6.80 -0.03 -21.50
CA ALA A 7 -6.37 0.34 -22.84
C ALA A 7 -5.11 -0.41 -23.28
N LEU A 8 -4.19 -0.69 -22.35
CA LEU A 8 -3.01 -1.51 -22.62
C LEU A 8 -3.38 -2.96 -22.93
N LEU A 9 -4.33 -3.56 -22.20
CA LEU A 9 -4.84 -4.90 -22.53
C LEU A 9 -5.43 -4.93 -23.94
N ASP A 10 -6.16 -3.88 -24.33
CA ASP A 10 -6.75 -3.77 -25.67
C ASP A 10 -5.67 -3.63 -26.74
N HIS A 11 -4.67 -2.77 -26.52
CA HIS A 11 -3.55 -2.58 -27.42
C HIS A 11 -2.75 -3.87 -27.65
N LEU A 12 -2.52 -4.65 -26.60
CA LEU A 12 -1.82 -5.94 -26.66
C LEU A 12 -2.71 -7.08 -27.18
N GLY A 13 -3.99 -6.84 -27.41
CA GLY A 13 -4.95 -7.88 -27.83
C GLY A 13 -5.31 -8.90 -26.73
N TRP A 14 -4.97 -8.64 -25.47
CA TRP A 14 -5.20 -9.54 -24.35
C TRP A 14 -6.66 -9.50 -23.91
N LYS A 15 -7.40 -10.59 -24.16
CA LYS A 15 -8.84 -10.66 -23.82
C LYS A 15 -9.08 -10.79 -22.33
N LYS A 16 -8.29 -11.59 -21.62
CA LYS A 16 -8.29 -11.69 -20.16
C LYS A 16 -6.88 -11.83 -19.62
N ALA A 17 -6.66 -11.41 -18.37
CA ALA A 17 -5.38 -11.55 -17.69
C ALA A 17 -5.56 -11.94 -16.21
N HIS A 18 -4.57 -12.63 -15.65
CA HIS A 18 -4.37 -12.66 -14.20
C HIS A 18 -3.71 -11.34 -13.81
N VAL A 19 -4.36 -10.56 -12.96
CA VAL A 19 -3.89 -9.21 -12.60
C VAL A 19 -3.38 -9.25 -11.18
N PHE A 20 -2.19 -8.71 -10.96
CA PHE A 20 -1.71 -8.42 -9.62
C PHE A 20 -1.22 -6.99 -9.53
N GLY A 21 -1.32 -6.40 -8.35
CA GLY A 21 -0.80 -5.08 -8.07
C GLY A 21 -0.24 -5.02 -6.66
N HIS A 22 0.80 -4.20 -6.47
CA HIS A 22 1.41 -3.91 -5.18
C HIS A 22 1.12 -2.47 -4.78
N SER A 23 0.69 -2.24 -3.53
CA SER A 23 0.43 -0.91 -2.97
C SER A 23 -0.53 -0.10 -3.84
N MET A 24 -0.14 1.08 -4.35
CA MET A 24 -0.94 1.87 -5.30
C MET A 24 -1.31 1.06 -6.56
N GLY A 25 -0.46 0.14 -7.01
CA GLY A 25 -0.77 -0.80 -8.10
C GLY A 25 -1.96 -1.72 -7.78
N ALA A 26 -2.09 -2.16 -6.53
CA ALA A 26 -3.24 -2.95 -6.08
C ALA A 26 -4.53 -2.11 -6.07
N MET A 27 -4.43 -0.84 -5.65
CA MET A 27 -5.56 0.11 -5.71
C MET A 27 -6.05 0.30 -7.15
N ILE A 28 -5.12 0.41 -8.10
CA ILE A 28 -5.41 0.49 -9.53
C ILE A 28 -6.03 -0.82 -10.03
N ALA A 29 -5.50 -1.97 -9.59
CA ALA A 29 -6.01 -3.29 -9.95
C ALA A 29 -7.44 -3.51 -9.45
N CYS A 30 -7.77 -3.08 -8.23
CA CYS A 30 -9.15 -3.08 -7.71
C CYS A 30 -10.09 -2.25 -8.60
N LYS A 31 -9.65 -1.07 -9.03
CA LYS A 31 -10.45 -0.23 -9.94
C LYS A 31 -10.60 -0.88 -11.31
N LEU A 32 -9.55 -1.51 -11.86
CA LEU A 32 -9.63 -2.26 -13.11
C LEU A 32 -10.63 -3.42 -12.99
N ALA A 33 -10.55 -4.18 -11.90
CA ALA A 33 -11.45 -5.28 -11.58
C ALA A 33 -12.91 -4.86 -11.48
N ALA A 34 -13.17 -3.66 -10.96
CA ALA A 34 -14.53 -3.13 -10.83
C ALA A 34 -15.10 -2.56 -12.14
N ILE A 35 -14.26 -1.97 -13.00
CA ILE A 35 -14.74 -1.38 -14.27
C ILE A 35 -14.83 -2.38 -15.42
N ALA A 36 -14.05 -3.46 -15.36
CA ALA A 36 -13.96 -4.46 -16.43
C ALA A 36 -13.73 -5.88 -15.84
N PRO A 37 -14.62 -6.37 -14.96
CA PRO A 37 -14.45 -7.67 -14.28
C PRO A 37 -14.30 -8.84 -15.26
N GLU A 38 -14.93 -8.76 -16.42
CA GLU A 38 -14.87 -9.77 -17.48
C GLU A 38 -13.46 -9.94 -18.06
N ARG A 39 -12.58 -8.96 -17.87
CA ARG A 39 -11.18 -8.96 -18.34
C ARG A 39 -10.23 -9.64 -17.36
N LEU A 40 -10.69 -10.05 -16.19
CA LEU A 40 -9.84 -10.68 -15.18
C LEU A 40 -10.08 -12.20 -15.13
N CYS A 41 -8.99 -12.95 -15.02
CA CYS A 41 -9.00 -14.37 -14.65
C CYS A 41 -8.91 -14.55 -13.13
N SER A 42 -8.13 -13.69 -12.47
CA SER A 42 -7.97 -13.60 -11.01
C SER A 42 -7.32 -12.27 -10.64
N LEU A 43 -7.38 -11.91 -9.35
CA LEU A 43 -6.84 -10.67 -8.81
C LEU A 43 -5.94 -10.94 -7.59
N ALA A 44 -4.70 -10.46 -7.59
CA ALA A 44 -3.86 -10.45 -6.39
C ALA A 44 -3.55 -9.02 -5.94
N LEU A 45 -3.77 -8.75 -4.66
CA LEU A 45 -3.63 -7.45 -4.03
C LEU A 45 -2.52 -7.54 -2.98
N LEU A 46 -1.36 -6.98 -3.28
CA LEU A 46 -0.20 -7.02 -2.40
C LEU A 46 -0.07 -5.71 -1.62
N ASN A 47 0.07 -5.79 -0.29
CA ASN A 47 0.37 -4.65 0.59
C ASN A 47 -0.52 -3.42 0.37
N ALA A 48 -1.85 -3.61 0.37
CA ALA A 48 -2.81 -2.55 0.06
C ALA A 48 -4.07 -2.59 0.92
N THR A 49 -4.76 -1.45 1.00
CA THR A 49 -5.99 -1.25 1.78
C THR A 49 -7.17 -0.91 0.87
N GLY A 50 -8.40 -0.98 1.39
CA GLY A 50 -9.62 -0.63 0.64
C GLY A 50 -9.82 0.87 0.42
N GLY A 51 -8.93 1.71 0.96
CA GLY A 51 -8.97 3.15 0.83
C GLY A 51 -9.88 3.90 1.81
N GLY A 52 -10.08 5.19 1.55
CA GLY A 52 -10.76 6.11 2.44
C GLY A 52 -9.91 6.40 3.68
N PHE A 53 -10.52 6.32 4.87
CA PHE A 53 -9.78 6.53 6.12
C PHE A 53 -8.68 5.48 6.35
N GLU A 54 -8.80 4.32 5.72
CA GLU A 54 -7.85 3.21 5.82
C GLU A 54 -6.52 3.49 5.09
N CYS A 55 -6.44 4.59 4.33
CA CYS A 55 -5.18 5.09 3.76
C CYS A 55 -4.39 6.00 4.70
N PHE A 56 -4.97 6.42 5.84
CA PHE A 56 -4.22 7.22 6.79
C PHE A 56 -3.20 6.33 7.51
N PRO A 57 -1.91 6.71 7.51
CA PRO A 57 -0.92 5.94 8.22
C PRO A 57 -1.18 6.05 9.73
N LYS A 58 -0.69 5.05 10.46
CA LYS A 58 -0.74 5.05 11.92
C LYS A 58 -0.03 6.28 12.47
N ILE A 59 -0.71 7.04 13.32
CA ILE A 59 -0.09 8.20 13.98
C ILE A 59 0.69 7.69 15.20
N ASP A 60 1.95 7.34 14.98
CA ASP A 60 2.89 7.02 16.05
C ASP A 60 4.25 7.70 15.86
N ARG A 61 5.11 7.60 16.88
CA ARG A 61 6.41 8.28 16.90
C ARG A 61 7.29 7.87 15.72
N GLN A 62 7.24 6.60 15.32
CA GLN A 62 8.03 6.08 14.21
C GLN A 62 7.54 6.69 12.89
N MET A 63 6.23 6.66 12.64
CA MET A 63 5.65 7.22 11.42
C MET A 63 5.85 8.73 11.33
N ILE A 64 5.74 9.46 12.44
CA ILE A 64 6.01 10.91 12.48
C ILE A 64 7.48 11.19 12.15
N SER A 65 8.40 10.42 12.73
CA SER A 65 9.84 10.54 12.46
C SER A 65 10.16 10.28 10.99
N LEU A 66 9.64 9.19 10.42
CA LEU A 66 9.79 8.83 9.02
C LEU A 66 9.23 9.91 8.10
N THR A 67 8.02 10.41 8.37
CA THR A 67 7.41 11.50 7.60
C THR A 67 8.28 12.76 7.61
N PHE A 68 8.78 13.17 8.77
CA PHE A 68 9.64 14.34 8.87
C PHE A 68 10.97 14.17 8.12
N ARG A 69 11.60 12.98 8.24
CA ARG A 69 12.83 12.66 7.52
C ARG A 69 12.60 12.62 6.01
N PHE A 70 11.49 12.04 5.57
CA PHE A 70 11.06 12.01 4.19
C PHE A 70 10.94 13.42 3.60
N LEU A 71 10.20 14.31 4.27
CA LEU A 71 10.01 15.70 3.82
C LEU A 71 11.31 16.52 3.77
N ARG A 72 12.33 16.12 4.54
CA ARG A 72 13.64 16.78 4.59
C ARG A 72 14.69 16.15 3.70
N ALA A 73 14.45 14.94 3.16
CA ALA A 73 15.38 14.26 2.29
C ALA A 73 15.51 15.01 0.97
N LYS A 74 16.71 15.53 0.70
CA LYS A 74 17.02 16.30 -0.54
C LYS A 74 18.05 15.62 -1.42
N THR A 75 18.68 14.56 -0.92
CA THR A 75 19.71 13.82 -1.66
C THR A 75 19.28 12.36 -1.84
N PRO A 76 19.80 11.68 -2.86
CA PRO A 76 19.58 10.24 -3.07
C PRO A 76 19.86 9.41 -1.81
N GLU A 77 20.94 9.73 -1.09
CA GLU A 77 21.38 9.04 0.12
C GLU A 77 20.36 9.19 1.26
N GLN A 78 19.88 10.40 1.49
CA GLN A 78 18.88 10.65 2.52
C GLN A 78 17.56 9.97 2.18
N ARG A 79 17.18 9.98 0.89
CA ARG A 79 15.96 9.34 0.42
C ARG A 79 16.03 7.82 0.56
N ALA A 80 17.14 7.21 0.16
CA ALA A 80 17.38 5.77 0.28
C ALA A 80 17.23 5.29 1.73
N LEU A 81 17.80 6.01 2.70
CA LEU A 81 17.70 5.62 4.12
C LEU A 81 16.26 5.59 4.63
N VAL A 82 15.43 6.55 4.21
CA VAL A 82 14.03 6.63 4.62
C VAL A 82 13.21 5.56 3.91
N ASP A 83 13.41 5.38 2.60
CA ASP A 83 12.68 4.39 1.83
C ASP A 83 12.97 2.97 2.31
N LEU A 84 14.23 2.63 2.65
CA LEU A 84 14.55 1.30 3.17
C LEU A 84 13.83 1.01 4.49
N GLU A 85 13.84 1.97 5.41
CA GLU A 85 13.18 1.83 6.72
C GLU A 85 11.65 1.80 6.61
N ALA A 86 11.08 2.43 5.59
CA ALA A 86 9.65 2.39 5.32
C ALA A 86 9.22 1.10 4.61
N HIS A 87 10.08 0.52 3.77
CA HIS A 87 9.72 -0.59 2.90
C HIS A 87 9.98 -1.98 3.49
N TYR A 88 11.01 -2.14 4.33
CA TYR A 88 11.50 -3.44 4.77
C TYR A 88 11.50 -3.58 6.29
N THR A 89 11.38 -4.82 6.76
CA THR A 89 11.65 -5.14 8.18
C THR A 89 13.10 -4.88 8.55
N LYS A 90 13.34 -4.60 9.83
CA LYS A 90 14.70 -4.42 10.35
C LYS A 90 15.49 -5.71 10.22
N GLU A 91 14.88 -6.85 10.53
CA GLU A 91 15.52 -8.16 10.44
C GLU A 91 16.02 -8.43 9.02
N TYR A 92 15.19 -8.17 7.99
CA TYR A 92 15.57 -8.37 6.59
C TYR A 92 16.72 -7.46 6.15
N LEU A 93 16.75 -6.21 6.62
CA LEU A 93 17.81 -5.26 6.29
C LEU A 93 19.14 -5.61 6.98
N ASP A 94 19.09 -6.10 8.21
CA ASP A 94 20.29 -6.35 9.01
C ASP A 94 20.94 -7.73 8.72
N GLU A 95 20.24 -8.62 8.00
CA GLU A 95 20.78 -9.89 7.52
C GLU A 95 21.99 -9.69 6.59
N TYR A 96 22.99 -10.57 6.71
CA TYR A 96 24.18 -10.57 5.85
C TYR A 96 23.93 -11.34 4.56
N VAL A 97 24.29 -10.71 3.44
CA VAL A 97 24.34 -11.33 2.11
C VAL A 97 25.79 -11.26 1.63
N GLY A 98 26.49 -12.39 1.70
CA GLY A 98 27.94 -12.44 1.49
C GLY A 98 28.69 -11.66 2.58
N SER A 99 29.45 -10.65 2.19
CA SER A 99 30.34 -9.90 3.10
C SER A 99 29.73 -8.61 3.68
N CYS A 100 28.46 -8.30 3.41
CA CYS A 100 27.81 -7.11 3.94
C CYS A 100 26.33 -7.31 4.21
N THR A 101 25.73 -6.39 4.97
CA THR A 101 24.29 -6.43 5.25
C THR A 101 23.49 -6.10 3.99
N ARG A 102 22.30 -6.68 3.89
CA ARG A 102 21.36 -6.38 2.82
C ARG A 102 21.01 -4.90 2.76
N ARG A 103 20.93 -4.22 3.91
CA ARG A 103 20.83 -2.76 4.04
C ARG A 103 21.86 -2.03 3.20
N LYS A 104 23.14 -2.44 3.27
CA LYS A 104 24.22 -1.79 2.53
C LYS A 104 24.07 -1.98 1.03
N ILE A 105 23.71 -3.19 0.60
CA ILE A 105 23.47 -3.52 -0.81
C ILE A 105 22.33 -2.69 -1.36
N LEU A 106 21.14 -2.77 -0.74
CA LEU A 106 19.96 -2.05 -1.18
C LEU A 106 20.16 -0.53 -1.11
N TYR A 107 20.87 -0.02 -0.12
CA TYR A 107 21.21 1.40 -0.04
C TYR A 107 22.01 1.86 -1.26
N GLN A 108 23.03 1.10 -1.67
CA GLN A 108 23.82 1.43 -2.85
C GLN A 108 22.97 1.37 -4.13
N GLU A 109 22.08 0.38 -4.25
CA GLU A 109 21.17 0.25 -5.38
C GLU A 109 20.18 1.41 -5.47
N TYR A 110 19.55 1.80 -4.35
CA TYR A 110 18.63 2.94 -4.29
C TYR A 110 19.34 4.24 -4.66
N VAL A 111 20.51 4.51 -4.07
CA VAL A 111 21.30 5.71 -4.39
C VAL A 111 21.66 5.73 -5.87
N LYS A 112 22.16 4.62 -6.42
CA LYS A 112 22.51 4.52 -7.83
C LYS A 112 21.28 4.76 -8.73
N ALA A 113 20.16 4.11 -8.43
CA ALA A 113 18.92 4.26 -9.18
C ALA A 113 18.45 5.72 -9.19
N ILE A 114 18.28 6.33 -8.02
CA ILE A 114 17.81 7.71 -7.87
C ILE A 114 18.79 8.69 -8.53
N SER A 115 20.10 8.50 -8.38
CA SER A 115 21.10 9.35 -9.04
C SER A 115 21.07 9.23 -10.56
N SER A 116 20.71 8.06 -11.10
CA SER A 116 20.62 7.83 -12.55
C SER A 116 19.32 8.34 -13.18
N THR A 117 18.19 8.18 -12.51
CA THR A 117 16.87 8.58 -13.03
C THR A 117 16.46 9.99 -12.62
N GLY A 118 17.16 10.56 -11.64
CA GLY A 118 16.73 11.75 -10.93
C GLY A 118 15.65 11.46 -9.89
N MET A 119 15.48 12.44 -8.99
CA MET A 119 14.35 12.45 -8.06
C MET A 119 13.04 12.66 -8.83
N GLN A 120 11.97 12.03 -8.33
CA GLN A 120 10.63 12.26 -8.85
C GLN A 120 10.29 13.76 -8.83
N SER A 121 9.62 14.24 -9.88
CA SER A 121 9.14 15.63 -9.93
C SER A 121 8.11 15.87 -8.81
N ASN A 122 8.03 17.11 -8.32
CA ASN A 122 7.06 17.47 -7.28
C ASN A 122 5.63 17.16 -7.71
N SER A 123 5.26 17.45 -8.97
CA SER A 123 3.92 17.18 -9.50
C SER A 123 3.63 15.68 -9.58
N GLY A 124 4.61 14.85 -9.97
CA GLY A 124 4.46 13.41 -9.97
C GLY A 124 4.28 12.85 -8.57
N PHE A 125 5.07 13.34 -7.62
CA PHE A 125 5.00 12.93 -6.22
C PHE A 125 3.67 13.32 -5.58
N GLU A 126 3.29 14.60 -5.66
CA GLU A 126 2.02 15.11 -5.14
C GLU A 126 0.82 14.40 -5.78
N GLY A 127 0.88 14.13 -7.08
CA GLY A 127 -0.14 13.38 -7.80
C GLY A 127 -0.32 11.94 -7.27
N GLN A 128 0.78 11.23 -6.99
CA GLN A 128 0.73 9.88 -6.43
C GLN A 128 0.19 9.89 -4.99
N ILE A 129 0.66 10.81 -4.14
CA ILE A 129 0.15 10.95 -2.77
C ILE A 129 -1.35 11.24 -2.79
N ASN A 130 -1.79 12.19 -3.62
CA ASN A 130 -3.19 12.51 -3.78
C ASN A 130 -3.99 11.30 -4.28
N ALA A 131 -3.49 10.54 -5.25
CA ALA A 131 -4.15 9.33 -5.74
C ALA A 131 -4.32 8.27 -4.62
N CYS A 132 -3.28 8.04 -3.81
CA CYS A 132 -3.36 7.12 -2.67
C CYS A 132 -4.35 7.60 -1.60
N TRP A 133 -4.31 8.89 -1.23
CA TRP A 133 -5.17 9.43 -0.16
C TRP A 133 -6.63 9.58 -0.56
N THR A 134 -6.90 9.80 -1.84
CA THR A 134 -8.27 9.92 -2.37
C THR A 134 -8.83 8.58 -2.87
N HIS A 135 -8.02 7.53 -2.91
CA HIS A 135 -8.47 6.19 -3.23
C HIS A 135 -9.52 5.73 -2.23
N LYS A 136 -10.62 5.15 -2.73
CA LYS A 136 -11.62 4.44 -1.94
C LYS A 136 -12.33 3.43 -2.82
N MET A 137 -12.62 2.25 -2.27
CA MET A 137 -13.54 1.29 -2.87
C MET A 137 -14.97 1.57 -2.42
N THR A 138 -15.86 1.80 -3.38
CA THR A 138 -17.29 1.97 -3.12
C THR A 138 -17.97 0.62 -2.92
N PRO A 139 -19.11 0.55 -2.22
CA PRO A 139 -19.88 -0.70 -2.09
C PRO A 139 -20.19 -1.36 -3.43
N LYS A 140 -20.62 -0.57 -4.43
CA LYS A 140 -20.90 -1.06 -5.79
C LYS A 140 -19.69 -1.71 -6.45
N GLU A 141 -18.50 -1.13 -6.30
CA GLU A 141 -17.27 -1.69 -6.87
C GLU A 141 -16.89 -3.00 -6.16
N LEU A 142 -17.03 -3.06 -4.83
CA LEU A 142 -16.80 -4.28 -4.07
C LEU A 142 -17.79 -5.38 -4.47
N ASP A 143 -19.07 -5.06 -4.60
CA ASP A 143 -20.11 -6.02 -5.02
C ASP A 143 -19.89 -6.52 -6.45
N THR A 144 -19.39 -5.66 -7.34
CA THR A 144 -19.00 -6.04 -8.71
C THR A 144 -17.86 -7.06 -8.69
N ILE A 145 -16.82 -6.82 -7.86
CA ILE A 145 -15.70 -7.75 -7.72
C ILE A 145 -16.18 -9.08 -7.10
N ARG A 146 -17.00 -9.04 -6.04
CA ARG A 146 -17.52 -10.24 -5.37
C ARG A 146 -18.35 -11.12 -6.32
N SER A 147 -19.17 -10.49 -7.16
CA SER A 147 -20.10 -11.19 -8.07
C SER A 147 -19.46 -11.59 -9.40
N SER A 148 -18.20 -11.24 -9.63
CA SER A 148 -17.49 -11.49 -10.90
C SER A 148 -17.16 -12.97 -11.16
N GLY A 149 -17.13 -13.78 -10.10
CA GLY A 149 -16.76 -15.19 -10.15
C GLY A 149 -15.25 -15.46 -10.26
N PHE A 150 -14.39 -14.45 -10.39
CA PHE A 150 -12.94 -14.64 -10.31
C PHE A 150 -12.46 -14.63 -8.86
N LEU A 151 -11.33 -15.30 -8.63
CA LEU A 151 -10.73 -15.43 -7.30
C LEU A 151 -9.82 -14.23 -6.98
N VAL A 152 -9.79 -13.85 -5.71
CA VAL A 152 -8.95 -12.77 -5.18
C VAL A 152 -8.00 -13.31 -4.10
N SER A 153 -6.73 -12.88 -4.14
CA SER A 153 -5.79 -13.05 -3.03
C SER A 153 -5.37 -11.70 -2.48
N VAL A 154 -5.53 -11.50 -1.17
CA VAL A 154 -4.95 -10.36 -0.46
C VAL A 154 -3.69 -10.86 0.25
N ILE A 155 -2.52 -10.48 -0.25
CA ILE A 155 -1.21 -10.93 0.25
C ILE A 155 -0.55 -9.76 0.97
N HIS A 156 -0.22 -9.92 2.25
CA HIS A 156 0.15 -8.76 3.06
C HIS A 156 1.26 -9.06 4.06
N GLY A 157 2.21 -8.13 4.20
CA GLY A 157 3.27 -8.19 5.21
C GLY A 157 2.75 -7.77 6.59
N ARG A 158 2.96 -8.60 7.61
CA ARG A 158 2.46 -8.35 8.98
C ARG A 158 3.04 -7.08 9.60
N ASP A 159 4.22 -6.68 9.17
CA ASP A 159 5.00 -5.57 9.72
C ASP A 159 4.93 -4.33 8.81
N ASP A 160 3.97 -4.29 7.88
CA ASP A 160 3.74 -3.16 6.98
C ASP A 160 3.23 -1.92 7.75
N ILE A 161 4.11 -0.92 7.86
CA ILE A 161 3.82 0.36 8.53
C ILE A 161 3.17 1.40 7.60
N ILE A 162 3.17 1.15 6.29
CA ILE A 162 2.61 2.07 5.28
C ILE A 162 1.13 1.72 5.06
N ALA A 163 0.85 0.45 4.74
CA ALA A 163 -0.49 -0.09 4.57
C ALA A 163 -0.77 -1.06 5.72
N GLN A 164 -1.51 -0.62 6.72
CA GLN A 164 -1.67 -1.40 7.95
C GLN A 164 -2.44 -2.73 7.71
N LEU A 165 -1.95 -3.82 8.30
CA LEU A 165 -2.49 -5.18 8.14
C LEU A 165 -3.99 -5.29 8.46
N ASN A 166 -4.46 -4.60 9.50
CA ASN A 166 -5.88 -4.59 9.89
C ASN A 166 -6.80 -4.08 8.75
N HIS A 167 -6.32 -3.16 7.92
CA HIS A 167 -7.07 -2.63 6.79
C HIS A 167 -7.07 -3.58 5.60
N ALA A 168 -5.99 -4.31 5.38
CA ALA A 168 -5.95 -5.38 4.38
C ALA A 168 -6.89 -6.54 4.76
N ARG A 169 -6.92 -6.95 6.04
CA ARG A 169 -7.89 -7.94 6.56
C ARG A 169 -9.34 -7.50 6.29
N ARG A 170 -9.67 -6.24 6.60
CA ARG A 170 -11.00 -5.66 6.31
C ARG A 170 -11.33 -5.64 4.83
N LEU A 171 -10.35 -5.39 3.96
CA LEU A 171 -10.55 -5.47 2.51
C LEU A 171 -10.87 -6.91 2.09
N ALA A 172 -10.14 -7.91 2.59
CA ALA A 172 -10.42 -9.32 2.33
C ALA A 172 -11.83 -9.72 2.82
N GLU A 173 -12.21 -9.31 4.04
CA GLU A 173 -13.55 -9.51 4.59
C GLU A 173 -14.64 -8.89 3.71
N LYS A 174 -14.46 -7.64 3.27
CA LYS A 174 -15.39 -6.95 2.36
C LYS A 174 -15.51 -7.63 1.00
N LEU A 175 -14.50 -8.39 0.57
CA LEU A 175 -14.47 -9.11 -0.70
C LEU A 175 -14.90 -10.58 -0.56
N HIS A 176 -15.27 -11.04 0.65
CA HIS A 176 -15.76 -12.39 0.86
C HIS A 176 -17.08 -12.65 0.07
N PRO A 177 -17.25 -13.84 -0.54
CA PRO A 177 -16.37 -15.02 -0.52
C PRO A 177 -15.37 -15.07 -1.69
N ALA A 178 -15.09 -13.99 -2.41
CA ALA A 178 -14.14 -14.03 -3.52
C ALA A 178 -12.66 -13.99 -3.06
N ALA A 179 -12.40 -13.49 -1.85
CA ALA A 179 -11.05 -13.19 -1.38
C ALA A 179 -10.54 -14.13 -0.29
N ARG A 180 -9.29 -14.58 -0.47
CA ARG A 180 -8.46 -15.25 0.55
C ARG A 180 -7.40 -14.28 1.06
N MET A 181 -7.26 -14.19 2.38
CA MET A 181 -6.16 -13.45 3.03
C MET A 181 -4.92 -14.36 3.15
N VAL A 182 -3.74 -13.81 2.87
CA VAL A 182 -2.44 -14.49 2.97
C VAL A 182 -1.50 -13.56 3.73
N GLU A 183 -1.17 -13.92 4.97
CA GLU A 183 -0.37 -13.08 5.85
C GLU A 183 1.06 -13.59 5.99
N LEU A 184 2.02 -12.77 5.60
CA LEU A 184 3.43 -13.12 5.57
C LEU A 184 4.22 -12.28 6.58
N HIS A 185 5.30 -12.84 7.12
CA HIS A 185 6.27 -12.00 7.80
C HIS A 185 6.95 -11.09 6.79
N GLY A 186 7.04 -9.80 7.09
CA GLY A 186 7.63 -8.81 6.18
C GLY A 186 6.94 -7.47 6.25
N GLY A 187 7.57 -6.46 5.68
CA GLY A 187 7.11 -5.09 5.65
C GLY A 187 6.26 -4.79 4.41
N HIS A 188 6.40 -3.56 3.92
CA HIS A 188 5.65 -3.09 2.75
C HIS A 188 6.08 -3.78 1.45
N LEU A 189 7.36 -4.16 1.31
CA LEU A 189 7.87 -4.92 0.16
C LEU A 189 7.95 -6.43 0.48
N VAL A 190 6.83 -7.02 0.90
CA VAL A 190 6.77 -8.45 1.26
C VAL A 190 7.16 -9.37 0.10
N SER A 191 6.94 -8.94 -1.15
CA SER A 191 7.39 -9.66 -2.36
C SER A 191 8.91 -9.72 -2.50
N HIS A 192 9.64 -8.81 -1.89
CA HIS A 192 11.10 -8.83 -1.85
C HIS A 192 11.60 -9.64 -0.65
N GLU A 193 10.93 -9.55 0.50
CA GLU A 193 11.34 -10.24 1.72
C GLU A 193 11.00 -11.73 1.72
N ARG A 194 9.90 -12.10 1.05
CA ARG A 194 9.34 -13.45 0.98
C ARG A 194 8.97 -13.81 -0.47
N PRO A 195 9.93 -13.77 -1.41
CA PRO A 195 9.63 -13.97 -2.83
C PRO A 195 9.11 -15.38 -3.09
N GLU A 196 9.59 -16.40 -2.39
CA GLU A 196 9.13 -17.79 -2.55
C GLU A 196 7.67 -17.93 -2.15
N GLU A 197 7.28 -17.42 -0.99
CA GLU A 197 5.92 -17.52 -0.46
C GLU A 197 4.94 -16.68 -1.26
N VAL A 198 5.32 -15.46 -1.66
CA VAL A 198 4.50 -14.64 -2.55
C VAL A 198 4.31 -15.31 -3.91
N ASN A 199 5.37 -15.82 -4.52
CA ASN A 199 5.27 -16.53 -5.80
C ASN A 199 4.42 -17.80 -5.69
N GLN A 200 4.49 -18.50 -4.57
CA GLN A 200 3.67 -19.67 -4.31
C GLN A 200 2.19 -19.30 -4.20
N ALA A 201 1.84 -18.27 -3.43
CA ALA A 201 0.46 -17.76 -3.33
C ALA A 201 -0.12 -17.33 -4.69
N LEU A 202 0.69 -16.67 -5.53
CA LEU A 202 0.30 -16.30 -6.89
C LEU A 202 0.07 -17.53 -7.78
N LYS A 203 0.95 -18.53 -7.72
CA LYS A 203 0.78 -19.80 -8.47
C LYS A 203 -0.47 -20.55 -8.05
N GLU A 204 -0.76 -20.59 -6.74
CA GLU A 204 -1.98 -21.20 -6.20
C GLU A 204 -3.24 -20.50 -6.72
N LEU A 205 -3.27 -19.17 -6.68
CA LEU A 205 -4.38 -18.38 -7.21
C LEU A 205 -4.63 -18.68 -8.68
N ILE A 206 -3.55 -18.69 -9.50
CA ILE A 206 -3.64 -18.98 -10.93
C ILE A 206 -4.15 -20.40 -11.16
N LYS A 207 -3.64 -21.39 -10.42
CA LYS A 207 -4.07 -22.79 -10.52
C LYS A 207 -5.53 -22.96 -10.13
N ALA A 208 -5.97 -22.33 -9.04
CA ALA A 208 -7.35 -22.38 -8.57
C ALA A 208 -8.31 -21.73 -9.58
N SER A 209 -7.94 -20.57 -10.12
CA SER A 209 -8.69 -19.88 -11.18
C SER A 209 -8.84 -20.75 -12.43
N LYS A 210 -7.76 -21.39 -12.91
CA LYS A 210 -7.81 -22.32 -14.05
C LYS A 210 -8.66 -23.56 -13.80
N SER A 211 -8.67 -24.04 -12.55
CA SER A 211 -9.48 -25.18 -12.12
C SER A 211 -10.95 -24.81 -11.90
N LYS A 212 -11.32 -23.54 -12.07
CA LYS A 212 -12.66 -22.99 -11.81
C LYS A 212 -13.16 -23.30 -10.40
N LEU A 213 -12.25 -23.25 -9.42
CA LEU A 213 -12.60 -23.39 -8.02
C LEU A 213 -13.62 -22.31 -7.65
N ARG A 214 -14.64 -22.67 -6.86
CA ARG A 214 -15.66 -21.71 -6.46
C ARG A 214 -15.06 -20.69 -5.47
N PRO A 215 -15.51 -19.44 -5.49
CA PRO A 215 -15.12 -18.42 -4.51
C PRO A 215 -15.20 -18.90 -3.06
N GLU A 216 -16.29 -19.57 -2.69
CA GLU A 216 -16.51 -20.08 -1.33
C GLU A 216 -15.40 -21.06 -0.94
N ASP A 217 -15.11 -22.02 -1.81
CA ASP A 217 -14.07 -23.01 -1.55
C ASP A 217 -12.68 -22.36 -1.46
N TRP A 218 -12.40 -21.32 -2.27
CA TRP A 218 -11.14 -20.58 -2.25
C TRP A 218 -10.93 -19.80 -0.94
N SER A 219 -11.97 -19.13 -0.45
CA SER A 219 -11.90 -18.32 0.78
C SER A 219 -11.69 -19.16 2.04
N TYR A 220 -12.16 -20.41 2.05
CA TYR A 220 -12.06 -21.33 3.19
C TYR A 220 -10.90 -22.34 3.07
N LEU A 221 -10.03 -22.22 2.05
CA LEU A 221 -8.85 -23.08 1.94
C LEU A 221 -7.96 -22.92 3.19
N PRO A 222 -7.72 -24.00 3.96
CA PRO A 222 -6.86 -23.97 5.14
C PRO A 222 -5.46 -23.47 4.79
N GLU A 223 -4.87 -22.62 5.63
CA GLU A 223 -3.47 -22.17 5.46
C GLU A 223 -2.47 -23.35 5.39
N GLU A 224 -2.81 -24.48 5.98
CA GLU A 224 -1.97 -25.70 5.98
C GLU A 224 -1.88 -26.38 4.61
N ALA A 225 -2.88 -26.23 3.73
CA ALA A 225 -2.81 -26.80 2.38
C ALA A 225 -1.75 -26.10 1.49
N SER A 226 -1.29 -24.91 1.91
CA SER A 226 -0.20 -24.14 1.28
C SER A 226 1.21 -24.49 1.79
N GLY A 227 1.37 -25.55 2.60
CA GLY A 227 2.68 -26.06 3.03
C GLY A 227 3.36 -25.23 4.13
N TRP A 228 2.60 -24.40 4.84
CA TRP A 228 3.12 -23.55 5.91
C TRP A 228 3.06 -24.29 7.24
N LEU A 229 4.16 -24.94 7.62
CA LEU A 229 4.34 -25.45 8.98
C LEU A 229 4.71 -24.27 9.90
N VAL A 230 3.69 -23.53 10.34
CA VAL A 230 3.85 -22.51 11.38
C VAL A 230 3.91 -23.23 12.73
N LEU A 231 5.14 -23.46 13.23
CA LEU A 231 5.37 -23.84 14.62
C LEU A 231 4.98 -22.65 15.53
N GLY A 232 3.72 -22.64 15.99
CA GLY A 232 3.23 -21.69 16.98
C GLY A 232 1.76 -21.91 17.31
N MET A 233 1.48 -22.67 18.38
CA MET A 233 0.12 -22.91 18.90
C MET A 233 -0.62 -21.60 19.25
N PRO A 234 -1.94 -21.51 19.02
CA PRO A 234 -2.76 -20.38 19.45
C PRO A 234 -3.32 -20.57 20.87
N MET A 235 -3.38 -19.49 21.64
CA MET A 235 -4.20 -19.40 22.86
C MET A 235 -5.40 -18.47 22.55
N SER A 236 -6.60 -19.04 22.58
CA SER A 236 -7.88 -18.31 22.46
C SER A 236 -8.17 -17.51 23.74
N PRO A 237 -8.98 -16.43 23.65
CA PRO A 237 -10.28 -16.56 24.33
C PRO A 237 -11.48 -15.87 23.64
N SER A 238 -12.58 -16.63 23.60
CA SER A 238 -13.99 -16.32 23.91
C SER A 238 -14.65 -15.00 23.45
N VAL A 239 -15.72 -15.19 22.67
CA VAL A 239 -16.75 -14.24 22.25
C VAL A 239 -17.65 -13.81 23.42
N LYS A 240 -17.99 -12.52 23.49
CA LYS A 240 -19.28 -12.05 24.04
C LYS A 240 -19.96 -11.07 23.09
N SER A 241 -21.27 -11.21 23.02
CA SER A 241 -22.20 -10.58 22.08
C SER A 241 -22.78 -9.25 22.56
N ASN A 242 -23.18 -8.44 21.57
CA ASN A 242 -24.45 -7.73 21.42
C ASN A 242 -24.50 -6.18 21.57
N GLU A 243 -25.28 -5.60 20.64
CA GLU A 243 -25.98 -4.29 20.64
C GLU A 243 -25.16 -2.98 20.62
N GLY A 244 -25.10 -2.33 19.44
CA GLY A 244 -24.57 -0.96 19.31
C GLY A 244 -24.75 -0.28 17.95
N ALA A 245 -25.69 -0.73 17.10
CA ALA A 245 -25.77 -0.32 15.70
C ALA A 245 -26.24 1.14 15.46
N SER A 246 -26.88 1.78 16.44
CA SER A 246 -27.43 3.14 16.29
C SER A 246 -26.45 4.26 16.70
N GLY A 247 -25.63 4.04 17.74
CA GLY A 247 -24.68 5.04 18.24
C GLY A 247 -23.45 5.23 17.32
N LEU A 248 -23.01 4.17 16.66
CA LEU A 248 -21.86 4.21 15.75
C LEU A 248 -22.09 5.16 14.58
N VAL A 249 -23.27 5.14 13.95
CA VAL A 249 -23.59 5.98 12.78
C VAL A 249 -23.57 7.47 13.13
N ALA A 250 -24.07 7.85 14.31
CA ALA A 250 -24.04 9.23 14.78
C ALA A 250 -22.61 9.71 15.10
N VAL A 251 -21.79 8.84 15.69
CA VAL A 251 -20.36 9.10 15.95
C VAL A 251 -19.59 9.26 14.63
N TYR A 252 -19.85 8.41 13.62
CA TYR A 252 -19.24 8.54 12.29
C TYR A 252 -19.60 9.86 11.60
N HIS A 253 -20.86 10.32 11.72
CA HIS A 253 -21.30 11.56 11.09
C HIS A 253 -20.73 12.82 11.77
N LEU A 254 -20.49 12.75 13.09
CA LEU A 254 -19.84 13.81 13.86
C LEU A 254 -18.32 13.86 13.56
N LEU A 255 -17.66 12.69 13.49
CA LEU A 255 -16.26 12.56 13.05
C LEU A 255 -16.03 13.10 11.64
N GLY A 256 -16.98 12.90 10.71
CA GLY A 256 -16.89 13.45 9.35
C GLY A 256 -16.93 14.98 9.30
N LYS A 257 -17.66 15.64 10.21
CA LYS A 257 -17.67 17.11 10.31
C LYS A 257 -16.39 17.65 10.94
N VAL A 258 -15.87 16.98 11.97
CA VAL A 258 -14.58 17.31 12.59
C VAL A 258 -13.42 17.11 11.59
N GLN A 259 -13.54 16.13 10.69
CA GLN A 259 -12.57 15.84 9.64
C GLN A 259 -12.50 16.92 8.55
N LEU A 260 -13.64 17.51 8.13
CA LEU A 260 -13.61 18.62 7.18
C LEU A 260 -12.86 19.82 7.75
N SER A 261 -13.08 20.10 9.04
CA SER A 261 -12.36 21.13 9.78
C SER A 261 -10.87 20.77 9.94
N PHE A 262 -10.53 19.52 10.26
CA PHE A 262 -9.14 19.09 10.44
C PHE A 262 -8.33 19.08 9.13
N LEU A 263 -8.92 18.64 8.02
CA LEU A 263 -8.30 18.72 6.68
C LEU A 263 -8.12 20.16 6.24
N TYR A 264 -9.08 21.04 6.57
CA TYR A 264 -8.93 22.47 6.38
C TYR A 264 -7.77 23.03 7.23
N PHE A 265 -7.66 22.63 8.51
CA PHE A 265 -6.55 23.06 9.38
C PHE A 265 -5.18 22.57 8.91
N ILE A 266 -5.05 21.32 8.47
CA ILE A 266 -3.80 20.80 7.91
C ILE A 266 -3.48 21.48 6.57
N GLY A 267 -4.47 21.67 5.71
CA GLY A 267 -4.30 22.38 4.45
C GLY A 267 -3.82 23.83 4.65
N VAL A 268 -4.44 24.54 5.59
CA VAL A 268 -4.05 25.90 5.99
C VAL A 268 -2.66 25.91 6.63
N PHE A 269 -2.34 24.93 7.49
CA PHE A 269 -1.02 24.81 8.11
C PHE A 269 0.09 24.55 7.08
N LEU A 270 -0.14 23.64 6.13
CA LEU A 270 0.79 23.34 5.04
C LEU A 270 0.95 24.54 4.10
N MET A 271 -0.14 25.23 3.75
CA MET A 271 -0.08 26.48 2.99
C MET A 271 0.68 27.58 3.73
N GLY A 272 0.42 27.78 5.02
CA GLY A 272 1.09 28.78 5.85
C GLY A 272 2.59 28.48 5.99
N PHE A 273 2.94 27.21 6.19
CA PHE A 273 4.33 26.75 6.22
C PHE A 273 5.02 26.97 4.86
N GLN A 274 4.34 26.70 3.75
CA GLN A 274 4.86 26.92 2.40
C GLN A 274 5.03 28.40 2.07
N HIS A 275 4.09 29.24 2.53
CA HIS A 275 4.18 30.70 2.39
C HIS A 275 5.34 31.27 3.21
N MET A 276 5.47 30.87 4.48
CA MET A 276 6.60 31.23 5.33
C MET A 276 7.95 30.78 4.73
N ARG A 277 8.00 29.57 4.14
CA ARG A 277 9.19 29.07 3.44
C ARG A 277 9.54 29.91 2.21
N ASN A 278 8.54 30.41 1.48
CA ASN A 278 8.75 31.26 0.33
C ASN A 278 9.21 32.67 0.74
N VAL A 279 8.63 33.25 1.80
CA VAL A 279 9.09 34.53 2.39
C VAL A 279 10.55 34.42 2.85
N LEU A 280 10.92 33.34 3.55
CA LEU A 280 12.30 33.09 3.97
C LEU A 280 13.28 32.90 2.80
N ARG A 281 12.81 32.48 1.62
CA ARG A 281 13.63 32.43 0.40
C ARG A 281 13.85 33.81 -0.21
N ILE A 282 12.84 34.69 -0.15
CA ILE A 282 12.90 36.07 -0.64
C ILE A 282 13.79 36.93 0.29
N MET A 283 13.80 36.64 1.59
CA MET A 283 14.61 37.34 2.59
C MET A 283 16.08 36.90 2.66
N LYS A 284 16.56 36.04 1.75
CA LYS A 284 18.00 35.75 1.69
C LYS A 284 18.74 37.01 1.22
N PRO A 285 19.63 37.61 2.04
CA PRO A 285 20.36 38.80 1.61
C PRO A 285 21.23 38.47 0.41
N VAL A 286 21.13 39.28 -0.64
CA VAL A 286 22.07 39.27 -1.76
C VAL A 286 23.45 39.61 -1.18
N ARG A 287 24.40 38.67 -1.27
CA ARG A 287 25.80 38.98 -0.98
C ARG A 287 26.29 39.93 -2.06
N VAL A 288 26.40 41.21 -1.72
CA VAL A 288 27.17 42.17 -2.53
C VAL A 288 28.64 41.83 -2.29
N ALA A 289 29.31 41.34 -3.32
CA ALA A 289 30.76 41.18 -3.30
C ALA A 289 31.41 42.57 -3.21
N ALA A 290 32.38 42.74 -2.31
CA ALA A 290 33.21 43.94 -2.28
C ALA A 290 34.03 44.00 -3.58
N SER A 291 33.98 45.14 -4.27
CA SER A 291 34.88 45.44 -5.38
C SER A 291 36.27 45.70 -4.82
N ASP A 292 37.25 44.91 -5.24
CA ASP A 292 38.66 45.23 -5.05
C ASP A 292 39.05 46.43 -5.92
N SER A 293 39.72 47.39 -5.28
CA SER A 293 40.38 48.62 -5.79
C SER A 293 39.51 49.76 -6.33
#